data_AF-A0A183N7P0-F1
#
_entry.id   AF-A0A183N7P0-F1
#
_cell.length_a   1.000
_cell.length_b   1.000
_cell.length_c   1.000
_cell.angle_alpha   90.00
_cell.angle_beta   90.00
_cell.angle_gamma   90.00
#
_symmetry.space_group_name_H-M   'P 1'
#
loop_
_entity.id
_entity.type
_entity.pdbx_description
1 polymer ?
#
loop_
_entity_poly.entity_id
_entity_poly.type
_entity_poly.pdbx_seq_one_letter_code
_entity_poly.pdbx_strand_id
1 'polypeptide(L)'
;ITLFGHSGGVICVALHLISPISNHLFQQAILQSGSPLAWWAVESSHTALEKTRLLAQLSGCNAVTDSNGQYSKELVKCLRSVESETLVINQWHMHLLRNGENSSRTNQLKKLYRNRASHHVCMNCYLL
;
A
#
# COMPACT_ATOMS: atom_id res chain seq x y z
N ILE A 1 -2.70 23.66 16.40
CA ILE A 1 -1.78 22.95 15.49
C ILE A 1 -2.53 22.60 14.22
N THR A 2 -1.96 22.98 13.07
CA THR A 2 -2.51 22.70 11.73
C THR A 2 -1.58 21.73 11.01
N LEU A 3 -2.11 20.61 10.54
CA LEU A 3 -1.36 19.66 9.73
C LEU A 3 -1.44 20.03 8.25
N PHE A 4 -0.31 20.01 7.56
CA PHE A 4 -0.23 20.28 6.13
C PHE A 4 0.42 19.10 5.43
N GLY A 5 -0.13 18.68 4.28
CA GLY A 5 0.42 17.58 3.49
C GLY A 5 0.15 17.72 2.00
N HIS A 6 1.16 17.33 1.20
CA HIS A 6 1.11 17.28 -0.26
C HIS A 6 1.51 15.87 -0.75
N SER A 7 0.87 15.37 -1.81
CA SER A 7 1.16 14.04 -2.38
C SER A 7 1.12 12.95 -1.30
N GLY A 8 2.16 12.14 -1.11
CA GLY A 8 2.22 11.15 -0.03
C GLY A 8 1.91 11.72 1.37
N GLY A 9 2.36 12.94 1.64
CA GLY A 9 2.13 13.60 2.94
C GLY A 9 0.66 13.88 3.22
N VAL A 10 -0.17 14.08 2.20
CA VAL A 10 -1.60 14.34 2.39
C VAL A 10 -2.34 13.11 2.93
N ILE A 11 -1.88 11.90 2.58
CA ILE A 11 -2.44 10.66 3.09
C ILE A 11 -2.15 10.54 4.58
N CYS A 12 -0.92 10.84 5.00
CA CYS A 12 -0.55 10.84 6.41
C CYS A 12 -1.42 11.80 7.23
N VAL A 13 -1.61 13.03 6.74
CA VAL A 13 -2.49 14.03 7.38
C VAL A 13 -3.93 13.50 7.47
N ALA A 14 -4.45 12.95 6.39
CA ALA A 14 -5.80 12.39 6.37
C ALA A 14 -5.96 11.20 7.34
N LEU A 15 -4.96 10.30 7.41
CA LEU A 15 -4.96 9.19 8.37
C LEU A 15 -4.91 9.68 9.81
N HIS A 16 -4.19 10.76 10.10
CA HIS A 16 -4.18 11.37 11.44
C HIS A 16 -5.52 11.96 11.86
N LEU A 17 -6.30 12.50 10.91
CA LEU A 17 -7.66 13.00 11.17
C LEU A 17 -8.65 11.87 11.48
N ILE A 18 -8.48 10.71 10.85
CA ILE A 18 -9.40 9.56 10.99
C ILE A 18 -9.00 8.68 12.18
N SER A 19 -7.72 8.63 12.53
CA SER A 19 -7.22 7.81 13.63
C SER A 19 -7.74 8.30 14.99
N PRO A 20 -8.42 7.43 15.77
CA PRO A 20 -8.96 7.81 17.09
C PRO A 20 -7.85 8.16 18.10
N ILE A 21 -6.62 7.74 17.84
CA ILE A 21 -5.47 7.95 18.74
C ILE A 21 -4.85 9.35 18.52
N SER A 22 -4.97 9.93 17.33
CA SER A 22 -4.27 11.19 16.99
C SER A 22 -5.17 12.34 16.58
N ASN A 23 -6.45 12.10 16.25
CA ASN A 23 -7.33 13.14 15.73
C ASN A 23 -7.51 14.33 16.68
N HIS A 24 -7.48 14.09 17.99
CA HIS A 24 -7.64 15.11 19.03
C HIS A 24 -6.40 15.99 19.24
N LEU A 25 -5.25 15.63 18.64
CA LEU A 25 -4.00 16.37 18.79
C LEU A 25 -3.93 17.58 17.86
N PHE A 26 -4.77 17.64 16.81
CA PHE A 26 -4.72 18.65 15.77
C PHE A 26 -6.10 19.28 15.59
N GLN A 27 -6.13 20.57 15.26
CA GLN A 27 -7.39 21.32 15.14
C GLN A 27 -7.79 21.55 13.68
N GLN A 28 -6.81 21.59 12.78
CA GLN A 28 -7.01 21.93 11.38
C GLN A 28 -6.08 21.10 10.50
N ALA A 29 -6.48 20.93 9.23
CA ALA A 29 -5.67 20.25 8.23
C ALA A 29 -5.82 20.90 6.85
N ILE A 30 -4.71 20.94 6.11
CA ILE A 30 -4.65 21.37 4.72
C ILE A 30 -4.18 20.18 3.88
N LEU A 31 -5.00 19.79 2.91
CA LEU A 31 -4.77 18.64 2.06
C LEU A 31 -4.53 19.09 0.61
N GLN A 32 -3.33 18.87 0.06
CA GLN A 32 -3.01 19.26 -1.32
C GLN A 32 -2.65 18.07 -2.22
N SER A 33 -3.23 18.04 -3.43
CA SER A 33 -2.88 17.12 -4.52
C SER A 33 -2.88 15.63 -4.14
N GLY A 34 -3.83 15.21 -3.31
CA GLY A 34 -4.08 13.79 -3.03
C GLY A 34 -5.20 13.58 -2.00
N SER A 35 -5.52 12.31 -1.73
CA SER A 35 -6.66 11.90 -0.90
C SER A 35 -6.38 10.54 -0.26
N PRO A 36 -6.90 10.25 0.95
CA PRO A 36 -6.80 8.91 1.56
C PRO A 36 -7.52 7.83 0.75
N LEU A 37 -8.39 8.22 -0.21
CA LEU A 37 -9.08 7.31 -1.12
C LEU A 37 -8.38 7.11 -2.47
N ALA A 38 -7.22 7.74 -2.67
CA ALA A 38 -6.45 7.53 -3.89
C ALA A 38 -5.99 6.07 -3.98
N TRP A 39 -5.97 5.51 -5.19
CA TRP A 39 -5.64 4.09 -5.41
C TRP A 39 -4.23 3.70 -4.93
N TRP A 40 -3.32 4.67 -4.84
CA TRP A 40 -1.94 4.52 -4.38
C TRP A 40 -1.77 4.83 -2.88
N ALA A 41 -2.86 5.22 -2.18
CA ALA A 41 -2.77 5.74 -0.82
C ALA A 41 -2.69 4.65 0.26
N VAL A 42 -3.54 3.63 0.16
CA VAL A 42 -3.67 2.58 1.17
C VAL A 42 -3.83 1.23 0.49
N GLU A 43 -3.09 0.24 0.97
CA GLU A 43 -3.14 -1.13 0.48
C GLU A 43 -3.91 -2.03 1.46
N SER A 44 -4.53 -3.08 0.93
CA SER A 44 -5.18 -4.10 1.76
C SER A 44 -4.12 -4.95 2.49
N SER A 45 -4.47 -5.46 3.67
CA SER A 45 -3.59 -6.36 4.42
C SER A 45 -3.17 -7.58 3.59
N HIS A 46 -4.08 -8.12 2.78
CA HIS A 46 -3.77 -9.25 1.89
C HIS A 46 -2.68 -8.89 0.86
N THR A 47 -2.82 -7.77 0.16
CA THR A 47 -1.80 -7.31 -0.79
C THR A 47 -0.48 -6.97 -0.09
N ALA A 48 -0.52 -6.37 1.10
CA ALA A 48 0.68 -6.11 1.90
C ALA A 48 1.41 -7.41 2.28
N LEU A 49 0.68 -8.47 2.63
CA LEU A 49 1.23 -9.79 2.92
C LEU A 49 1.91 -10.41 1.69
N GLU A 50 1.27 -10.35 0.53
CA GLU A 50 1.86 -10.86 -0.72
C GLU A 50 3.13 -10.10 -1.12
N LYS A 51 3.10 -8.76 -1.05
CA LYS A 51 4.25 -7.89 -1.31
C LYS A 51 5.43 -8.24 -0.39
N THR A 52 5.16 -8.44 0.89
CA THR A 52 6.21 -8.80 1.86
C THR A 52 6.80 -10.18 1.58
N ARG A 53 5.98 -11.17 1.17
CA ARG A 53 6.49 -12.48 0.74
C ARG A 53 7.43 -12.35 -0.46
N LEU A 54 7.06 -11.54 -1.44
CA LEU A 54 7.90 -11.32 -2.63
C LEU A 54 9.21 -10.61 -2.27
N LEU A 55 9.16 -9.56 -1.45
CA LEU A 55 10.34 -8.85 -0.95
C LEU A 55 11.28 -9.80 -0.19
N ALA A 56 10.71 -10.68 0.64
CA ALA A 56 11.48 -11.67 1.39
C ALA A 56 12.22 -12.64 0.47
N GLN A 57 11.54 -13.18 -0.55
CA GLN A 57 12.15 -14.05 -1.56
C GLN A 57 13.29 -13.35 -2.31
N LEU A 58 13.05 -12.12 -2.79
CA LEU A 58 14.06 -11.33 -3.49
C LEU A 58 15.29 -11.03 -2.61
N SER A 59 15.09 -10.97 -1.29
CA SER A 59 16.15 -10.68 -0.32
C SER A 59 16.79 -11.94 0.28
N GLY A 60 16.51 -13.13 -0.28
CA GLY A 60 17.07 -14.40 0.22
C GLY A 60 16.48 -14.89 1.55
N CYS A 61 15.44 -14.23 2.05
CA CYS A 61 14.75 -14.58 3.29
C CYS A 61 13.61 -15.57 3.01
N ASN A 62 13.97 -16.82 2.76
CA ASN A 62 13.02 -17.92 2.51
C ASN A 62 12.43 -18.45 3.83
N ALA A 63 11.64 -17.63 4.52
CA ALA A 63 11.04 -18.01 5.80
C ALA A 63 9.56 -18.41 5.65
N VAL A 64 9.21 -19.50 6.33
CA VAL A 64 7.90 -20.16 6.38
C VAL A 64 6.86 -19.23 7.01
N THR A 65 5.78 -18.94 6.29
CA THR A 65 4.57 -18.41 6.92
C THR A 65 4.04 -19.44 7.90
N ASP A 66 3.72 -19.03 9.13
CA ASP A 66 2.93 -19.86 10.06
C ASP A 66 1.66 -20.34 9.34
N SER A 67 1.16 -21.53 9.69
CA SER A 67 -0.19 -22.03 9.39
C SER A 67 -1.31 -20.98 9.50
N ASN A 68 -1.16 -19.94 10.34
CA ASN A 68 -2.09 -18.83 10.50
C ASN A 68 -1.87 -17.65 9.54
N GLY A 69 -0.91 -17.73 8.62
CA GLY A 69 -0.57 -16.67 7.66
C GLY A 69 0.17 -15.47 8.25
N GLN A 70 0.62 -15.55 9.51
CA GLN A 70 1.44 -14.51 10.17
C GLN A 70 2.93 -14.68 9.87
N TYR A 71 3.65 -13.56 9.90
CA TYR A 71 5.10 -13.55 9.72
C TYR A 71 5.79 -14.17 10.92
N SER A 72 6.73 -15.08 10.65
CA SER A 72 7.58 -15.67 11.68
C SER A 72 8.60 -14.65 12.20
N LYS A 73 9.00 -14.77 13.46
CA LYS A 73 10.04 -13.89 14.06
C LYS A 73 11.36 -14.05 13.30
N GLU A 74 11.58 -15.23 12.74
CA GLU A 74 12.70 -15.64 11.91
C GLU A 74 12.75 -14.85 10.60
N LEU A 75 11.61 -14.62 9.95
CA LEU A 75 11.53 -13.78 8.75
C LEU A 75 11.99 -12.35 9.05
N VAL A 76 11.46 -11.76 10.12
CA VAL A 76 11.81 -10.38 10.51
C VAL A 76 13.29 -10.29 10.87
N LYS A 77 13.82 -11.29 11.58
CA LYS A 77 15.25 -11.37 11.91
C LYS A 77 16.12 -11.42 10.65
N CYS A 78 15.74 -12.23 9.66
CA CYS A 78 16.44 -12.30 8.38
C CYS A 78 16.43 -10.96 7.65
N LEU A 79 15.25 -10.35 7.47
CA LEU A 79 15.12 -9.07 6.78
C LEU A 79 15.96 -7.96 7.44
N ARG A 80 16.07 -7.95 8.77
CA ARG A 80 16.94 -7.00 9.50
C ARG A 80 18.43 -7.23 9.30
N SER A 81 18.85 -8.43 8.89
CA SER A 81 20.25 -8.72 8.56
C SER A 81 20.62 -8.41 7.11
N VAL A 82 19.64 -8.16 6.25
CA VAL A 82 19.88 -7.76 4.85
C VAL A 82 20.36 -6.31 4.82
N GLU A 83 21.29 -6.01 3.93
CA GLU A 83 21.75 -4.65 3.70
C GLU A 83 20.61 -3.72 3.26
N SER A 84 20.58 -2.51 3.80
CA SER A 84 19.51 -1.54 3.52
C SER A 84 19.39 -1.17 2.04
N GLU A 85 20.50 -1.05 1.32
CA GLU A 85 20.51 -0.75 -0.12
C GLU A 85 19.85 -1.88 -0.93
N THR A 86 20.18 -3.13 -0.59
CA THR A 86 19.57 -4.31 -1.21
C THR A 86 18.06 -4.36 -0.95
N LEU A 87 17.61 -4.03 0.27
CA LEU A 87 16.17 -3.96 0.59
C LEU A 87 15.44 -2.91 -0.25
N VAL A 88 16.03 -1.72 -0.43
CA VAL A 88 15.45 -0.65 -1.26
C VAL A 88 15.35 -1.09 -2.71
N ILE A 89 16.42 -1.65 -3.29
CA ILE A 89 16.42 -2.15 -4.67
C ILE A 89 15.37 -3.24 -4.86
N ASN A 90 15.29 -4.20 -3.94
CA ASN A 90 14.31 -5.28 -4.01
C ASN A 90 12.87 -4.80 -3.81
N GLN A 91 12.65 -3.73 -3.05
CA GLN A 91 11.34 -3.08 -2.95
C GLN A 91 10.90 -2.49 -4.31
N TRP A 92 11.82 -1.89 -5.06
CA TRP A 92 11.54 -1.43 -6.42
C TRP A 92 11.25 -2.58 -7.39
N HIS A 93 12.06 -3.65 -7.34
CA HIS A 93 11.80 -4.87 -8.12
C HIS A 93 10.40 -5.43 -7.84
N MET A 94 10.00 -5.53 -6.57
CA MET A 94 8.66 -5.95 -6.18
C MET A 94 7.55 -5.06 -6.80
N HIS A 95 7.78 -3.74 -6.90
CA HIS A 95 6.81 -2.83 -7.51
C HIS A 95 6.70 -3.00 -9.03
N LEU A 96 7.81 -3.32 -9.70
CA LEU A 96 7.86 -3.59 -11.13
C LEU A 96 7.27 -4.97 -11.50
N LEU A 97 7.27 -5.92 -10.57
CA LEU A 97 6.89 -7.31 -10.83
C LEU A 97 5.39 -7.63 -10.68
N ARG A 98 4.48 -6.65 -10.48
CA ARG A 98 3.08 -7.00 -10.17
C ARG A 98 2.00 -6.11 -10.77
N ASN A 99 1.50 -6.52 -11.94
CA ASN A 99 0.07 -6.48 -12.28
C ASN A 99 -0.46 -7.91 -12.36
N GLY A 100 -0.70 -8.55 -11.20
CA GLY A 100 -1.48 -9.78 -11.16
C GLY A 100 -2.97 -9.47 -11.33
N GLU A 101 -3.70 -10.31 -12.06
CA GLU A 101 -5.14 -10.16 -12.36
C GLU A 101 -6.03 -9.99 -11.12
N ASN A 102 -5.55 -10.41 -9.94
CA ASN A 102 -6.25 -10.38 -8.65
C ASN A 102 -5.84 -9.23 -7.71
N SER A 103 -5.20 -8.17 -8.22
CA SER A 103 -4.74 -7.06 -7.37
C SER A 103 -5.88 -6.33 -6.61
N SER A 104 -5.55 -5.78 -5.43
CA SER A 104 -6.45 -4.88 -4.67
C SER A 104 -6.98 -3.75 -5.56
N ARG A 105 -6.14 -3.19 -6.43
CA ARG A 105 -6.52 -2.18 -7.44
C ARG A 105 -7.59 -2.72 -8.41
N THR A 106 -7.39 -3.89 -9.01
CA THR A 106 -8.37 -4.51 -9.94
C THR A 106 -9.71 -4.76 -9.23
N ASN A 107 -9.67 -5.22 -7.98
CA ASN A 107 -10.88 -5.48 -7.19
C ASN A 107 -11.58 -4.20 -6.72
N GLN A 108 -10.82 -3.17 -6.34
CA GLN A 108 -11.36 -1.83 -5.99
C GLN A 108 -11.96 -1.15 -7.21
N LEU A 109 -11.29 -1.17 -8.37
CA LEU A 109 -11.83 -0.67 -9.64
C LEU A 109 -13.09 -1.46 -10.03
N LYS A 110 -13.05 -2.80 -10.02
CA LYS A 110 -14.24 -3.64 -10.28
C LYS A 110 -15.40 -3.33 -9.35
N LYS A 111 -15.16 -2.94 -8.10
CA LYS A 111 -16.20 -2.58 -7.12
C LYS A 111 -16.73 -1.15 -7.31
N LEU A 112 -15.86 -0.20 -7.65
CA LEU A 112 -16.23 1.19 -7.95
C LEU A 112 -17.03 1.28 -9.25
N TYR A 113 -16.61 0.57 -10.30
CA TYR A 113 -17.27 0.57 -11.61
C TYR A 113 -18.48 -0.38 -11.69
N ARG A 114 -18.65 -1.34 -10.77
CA ARG A 114 -19.87 -2.18 -10.71
C ARG A 114 -21.13 -1.38 -10.41
N ASN A 115 -21.00 -0.28 -9.67
CA ASN A 115 -22.14 0.51 -9.19
C ASN A 115 -22.28 1.88 -9.89
N ARG A 116 -21.35 2.24 -10.78
CA ARG A 116 -21.42 3.49 -11.58
C ARG A 116 -20.79 3.27 -12.97
N ALA A 117 -21.66 3.30 -13.98
CA ALA A 117 -21.41 3.68 -15.37
C ALA A 117 -21.29 2.58 -16.44
N SER A 118 -22.07 2.83 -17.49
CA SER A 118 -22.21 2.16 -18.78
C SER A 118 -20.89 1.83 -19.49
N HIS A 119 -20.96 0.85 -20.40
CA HIS A 119 -19.89 0.19 -21.15
C HIS A 119 -18.85 1.09 -21.87
N HIS A 120 -19.00 2.41 -21.91
CA HIS A 120 -18.15 3.31 -22.71
C HIS A 120 -16.91 3.91 -22.00
N VAL A 121 -16.78 3.81 -20.68
CA VAL A 121 -15.70 4.51 -19.93
C VAL A 121 -14.43 3.66 -19.77
N CYS A 122 -14.46 2.36 -20.10
CA CYS A 122 -13.39 1.42 -19.75
C CYS A 122 -12.12 1.50 -20.63
N MET A 123 -12.12 2.24 -21.76
CA MET A 123 -10.97 2.22 -22.69
C MET A 123 -9.82 3.18 -22.35
N ASN A 124 -9.99 4.18 -21.47
CA ASN A 124 -8.95 5.21 -21.23
C ASN A 124 -8.31 5.19 -19.83
N CYS A 125 -8.58 4.19 -18.99
CA CYS A 125 -7.99 4.11 -17.64
C CYS A 125 -6.59 3.46 -17.55
N TYR A 126 -5.96 3.13 -18.68
CA TYR A 126 -4.61 2.56 -18.69
C TYR A 126 -3.48 3.61 -18.67
N LEU A 127 -3.79 4.91 -18.69
CA LEU A 127 -2.80 5.98 -18.91
C LEU A 127 -2.71 7.07 -17.82
N LEU A 128 -3.29 6.84 -16.63
CA LEU A 128 -3.11 7.67 -15.43
C LEU A 128 -3.00 6.78 -14.17
#